data_AF-A0A0Q9Q186-F1
#
_entry.id   AF-A0A0Q9Q186-F1
#
_cell.length_a   1.000
_cell.length_b   1.000
_cell.length_c   1.000
_cell.angle_alpha   90.00
_cell.angle_beta   90.00
_cell.angle_gamma   90.00
#
_symmetry.space_group_name_H-M   'P 1'
#
loop_
_entity.id
_entity.type
_entity.pdbx_description
1 polymer ?
#
loop_
_entity_poly.entity_id
_entity_poly.type
_entity_poly.pdbx_seq_one_letter_code
_entity_poly.pdbx_strand_id
1 'polypeptide(L)'
;MLKWFRKKTTTIVAFDMQLNTLNEIGIKLKSSLNIELLFEHFSQEEMEKDPYTMLLVSLGSEVEMDNKFDFISDDIWHLDTECIEDHGDYQRIIQRLVQLTKGSLKITEINDYIDIDNEEVWISFNINGEVVKHDLRVEDDWLDLSILGILNSVVTKQNLEKKYYYAVLGQDILIGFYAEEQVRKINKLITKIHFE
;
A
#
# COMPACT_ATOMS: atom_id res chain seq x y z
N MET A 1 32.19 8.80 -34.08
CA MET A 1 31.34 7.74 -33.50
C MET A 1 30.17 8.45 -32.79
N LEU A 2 29.04 8.62 -33.48
CA LEU A 2 27.88 9.35 -32.94
C LEU A 2 27.14 8.43 -31.96
N LYS A 3 27.13 8.75 -30.65
CA LYS A 3 26.32 8.06 -29.66
C LYS A 3 24.86 8.47 -29.89
N TRP A 4 24.07 7.57 -30.44
CA TRP A 4 22.63 7.75 -30.61
C TRP A 4 21.95 7.59 -29.25
N PHE A 5 21.61 8.71 -28.60
CA PHE A 5 20.72 8.69 -27.46
C PHE A 5 19.32 8.30 -27.96
N ARG A 6 18.92 7.06 -27.70
CA ARG A 6 17.56 6.60 -27.90
C ARG A 6 16.68 7.36 -26.90
N LYS A 7 16.02 8.43 -27.35
CA LYS A 7 14.96 9.10 -26.57
C LYS A 7 13.97 8.00 -26.17
N LYS A 8 13.89 7.65 -24.88
CA LYS A 8 12.76 6.89 -24.35
C LYS A 8 11.53 7.75 -24.64
N THR A 9 10.74 7.38 -25.64
CA THR A 9 9.40 7.93 -25.80
C THR A 9 8.62 7.46 -24.58
N THR A 10 8.39 8.37 -23.64
CA THR A 10 7.43 8.15 -22.57
C THR A 10 6.08 7.92 -23.22
N THR A 11 5.56 6.69 -23.10
CA THR A 11 4.21 6.39 -23.57
C THR A 11 3.25 7.21 -22.74
N ILE A 12 2.51 8.12 -23.38
CA ILE A 12 1.43 8.85 -22.73
C ILE A 12 0.19 7.96 -22.80
N VAL A 13 -0.47 7.76 -21.67
CA VAL A 13 -1.73 7.01 -21.59
C VAL A 13 -2.77 7.94 -21.00
N ALA A 14 -3.89 8.15 -21.71
CA ALA A 14 -4.96 9.03 -21.24
C ALA A 14 -5.49 8.57 -19.87
N PHE A 15 -5.81 9.51 -18.99
CA PHE A 15 -6.23 9.23 -17.62
C PHE A 15 -7.40 8.23 -17.53
N ASP A 16 -8.47 8.44 -18.33
CA ASP A 16 -9.63 7.54 -18.33
C ASP A 16 -9.27 6.10 -18.70
N MET A 17 -8.30 5.93 -19.61
CA MET A 17 -7.80 4.61 -19.97
C MET A 17 -7.03 3.97 -18.83
N GLN A 18 -6.22 4.75 -18.10
CA GLN A 18 -5.51 4.27 -16.93
C GLN A 18 -6.48 3.80 -15.85
N LEU A 19 -7.45 4.65 -15.50
CA LEU A 19 -8.43 4.37 -14.47
C LEU A 19 -9.30 3.15 -14.84
N ASN A 20 -9.77 3.05 -16.07
CA ASN A 20 -10.51 1.88 -16.55
C ASN A 20 -9.67 0.59 -16.46
N THR A 21 -8.39 0.65 -16.84
CA THR A 21 -7.49 -0.51 -16.76
C THR A 21 -7.29 -0.95 -15.31
N LEU A 22 -7.07 -0.01 -14.38
CA LEU A 22 -6.92 -0.33 -12.95
C LEU A 22 -8.23 -0.90 -12.36
N ASN A 23 -9.38 -0.34 -12.76
CA ASN A 23 -10.69 -0.85 -12.36
C ASN A 23 -10.91 -2.31 -12.80
N GLU A 24 -10.49 -2.67 -14.01
CA GLU A 24 -10.54 -4.05 -14.53
C GLU A 24 -9.61 -5.01 -13.76
N ILE A 25 -8.46 -4.52 -13.29
CA ILE A 25 -7.53 -5.28 -12.43
C ILE A 25 -8.06 -5.39 -10.99
N GLY A 26 -9.00 -4.53 -10.61
CA GLY A 26 -9.66 -4.53 -9.32
C GLY A 26 -9.10 -3.52 -8.32
N ILE A 27 -8.39 -2.48 -8.79
CA ILE A 27 -8.00 -1.33 -7.97
C ILE A 27 -8.92 -0.17 -8.33
N LYS A 28 -9.76 0.25 -7.38
CA LYS A 28 -10.87 1.16 -7.67
C LYS A 28 -10.90 2.34 -6.73
N LEU A 29 -11.31 3.49 -7.25
CA LEU A 29 -11.83 4.58 -6.44
C LEU A 29 -13.07 4.08 -5.67
N LYS A 30 -13.20 4.40 -4.38
CA LYS A 30 -14.43 4.13 -3.63
C LYS A 30 -15.63 4.77 -4.32
N SER A 31 -16.71 4.01 -4.49
CA SER A 31 -17.90 4.48 -5.21
C SER A 31 -18.61 5.67 -4.55
N SER A 32 -18.34 5.94 -3.27
CA SER A 32 -18.87 7.09 -2.53
C SER A 32 -18.09 8.38 -2.78
N LEU A 33 -16.94 8.32 -3.44
CA LEU A 33 -16.01 9.44 -3.60
C LEU A 33 -16.06 10.02 -5.02
N ASN A 34 -15.78 11.32 -5.12
CA ASN A 34 -15.68 12.02 -6.39
C ASN A 34 -14.30 11.76 -7.04
N ILE A 35 -14.29 11.56 -8.36
CA ILE A 35 -13.08 11.38 -9.15
C ILE A 35 -12.11 12.58 -9.05
N GLU A 36 -12.63 13.77 -8.76
CA GLU A 36 -11.81 14.99 -8.58
C GLU A 36 -10.77 14.86 -7.47
N LEU A 37 -11.03 14.03 -6.44
CA LEU A 37 -10.11 13.79 -5.33
C LEU A 37 -8.82 13.10 -5.78
N LEU A 38 -8.82 12.40 -6.92
CA LEU A 38 -7.61 11.81 -7.46
C LEU A 38 -6.56 12.87 -7.86
N PHE A 39 -6.99 14.10 -8.09
CA PHE A 39 -6.13 15.19 -8.59
C PHE A 39 -5.58 16.09 -7.48
N GLU A 40 -5.75 15.76 -6.20
CA GLU A 40 -5.26 16.60 -5.09
C GLU A 40 -3.73 16.74 -5.07
N HIS A 41 -3.01 15.68 -5.42
CA HIS A 41 -1.54 15.66 -5.41
C HIS A 41 -0.91 15.78 -6.80
N PHE A 42 -1.59 15.31 -7.84
CA PHE A 42 -1.09 15.31 -9.22
C PHE A 42 -2.16 15.80 -10.18
N SER A 43 -1.76 16.67 -11.10
CA SER A 43 -2.61 17.01 -12.23
C SER A 43 -2.81 15.82 -13.16
N GLN A 44 -3.91 15.84 -13.92
CA GLN A 44 -4.15 14.84 -14.96
C GLN A 44 -2.97 14.74 -15.95
N GLU A 45 -2.38 15.87 -16.35
CA GLU A 45 -1.23 15.88 -17.27
C GLU A 45 -0.01 15.15 -16.69
N GLU A 46 0.25 15.29 -15.39
CA GLU A 46 1.33 14.57 -14.71
C GLU A 46 1.07 13.06 -14.71
N MET A 47 -0.16 12.64 -14.37
CA MET A 47 -0.55 11.23 -14.40
C MET A 47 -0.44 10.62 -15.81
N GLU A 48 -0.75 11.39 -16.86
CA GLU A 48 -0.63 10.94 -18.23
C GLU A 48 0.84 10.84 -18.70
N LYS A 49 1.74 11.63 -18.11
CA LYS A 49 3.19 11.60 -18.35
C LYS A 49 3.92 10.50 -17.58
N ASP A 50 3.40 10.08 -16.43
CA ASP A 50 3.89 8.91 -15.71
C ASP A 50 2.76 7.90 -15.46
N PRO A 51 2.33 7.18 -16.52
CA PRO A 51 1.16 6.35 -16.44
C PRO A 51 1.20 5.34 -15.30
N TYR A 52 0.04 5.18 -14.67
CA TYR A 52 -0.29 4.24 -13.61
C TYR A 52 0.38 4.53 -12.28
N THR A 53 1.66 4.91 -12.24
CA THR A 53 2.38 5.14 -10.96
C THR A 53 1.72 6.24 -10.14
N MET A 54 1.53 7.43 -10.72
CA MET A 54 0.91 8.56 -10.01
C MET A 54 -0.55 8.30 -9.66
N LEU A 55 -1.29 7.62 -10.55
CA LEU A 55 -2.68 7.26 -10.28
C LEU A 55 -2.79 6.22 -9.15
N LEU A 56 -1.87 5.26 -9.07
CA LEU A 56 -1.81 4.29 -7.96
C LEU A 56 -1.50 4.98 -6.63
N VAL A 57 -0.61 5.98 -6.64
CA VAL A 57 -0.34 6.84 -5.48
C VAL A 57 -1.63 7.54 -5.06
N SER A 58 -2.27 8.31 -5.96
CA SER A 58 -3.54 8.99 -5.65
C SER A 58 -4.63 8.04 -5.18
N LEU A 59 -4.76 6.83 -5.75
CA LEU A 59 -5.73 5.84 -5.28
C LEU A 59 -5.39 5.30 -3.88
N GLY A 60 -4.11 5.21 -3.55
CA GLY A 60 -3.63 4.74 -2.25
C GLY A 60 -3.65 5.80 -1.16
N SER A 61 -3.76 7.07 -1.51
CA SER A 61 -3.71 8.20 -0.56
C SER A 61 -4.96 8.29 0.31
N GLU A 62 -4.79 8.99 1.43
CA GLU A 62 -5.86 9.49 2.28
C GLU A 62 -6.26 10.89 1.83
N VAL A 63 -7.52 11.25 2.05
CA VAL A 63 -8.06 12.58 1.76
C VAL A 63 -8.86 13.08 2.96
N GLU A 64 -8.75 14.38 3.23
CA GLU A 64 -9.54 15.03 4.26
C GLU A 64 -10.88 15.52 3.68
N MET A 65 -11.98 15.00 4.21
CA MET A 65 -13.34 15.40 3.86
C MET A 65 -14.13 15.69 5.15
N ASP A 66 -14.71 16.89 5.25
CA ASP A 66 -15.51 17.32 6.42
C ASP A 66 -14.77 17.15 7.77
N ASN A 67 -13.47 17.50 7.82
CA ASN A 67 -12.56 17.31 8.96
C ASN A 67 -12.37 15.84 9.39
N LYS A 68 -12.50 14.90 8.44
CA LYS A 68 -12.22 13.48 8.63
C LYS A 68 -11.34 12.97 7.51
N PHE A 69 -10.34 12.19 7.87
CA PHE A 69 -9.54 11.46 6.89
C PHE A 69 -10.26 10.19 6.45
N ASP A 70 -10.30 9.94 5.15
CA ASP A 70 -10.71 8.67 4.58
C ASP A 70 -9.77 8.25 3.43
N PHE A 71 -9.69 6.96 3.16
CA PHE A 71 -8.90 6.43 2.06
C PHE A 71 -9.63 6.58 0.74
N ILE A 72 -8.91 6.95 -0.32
CA ILE A 72 -9.47 7.06 -1.67
C ILE A 72 -9.87 5.69 -2.23
N SER A 73 -9.13 4.63 -1.87
CA SER A 73 -9.39 3.25 -2.26
C SER A 73 -9.38 2.29 -1.06
N ASP A 74 -10.11 1.17 -1.20
CA ASP A 74 -10.01 0.01 -0.31
C ASP A 74 -9.13 -1.11 -0.90
N ASP A 75 -8.50 -0.87 -2.06
CA ASP A 75 -7.74 -1.87 -2.82
C ASP A 75 -6.23 -1.66 -2.76
N ILE A 76 -5.78 -0.46 -2.40
CA ILE A 76 -4.38 -0.07 -2.34
C ILE A 76 -4.19 0.98 -1.24
N TRP A 77 -2.99 1.06 -0.69
CA TRP A 77 -2.62 2.05 0.30
C TRP A 77 -1.24 2.62 -0.02
N HIS A 78 -1.12 3.94 -0.01
CA HIS A 78 0.13 4.67 -0.08
C HIS A 78 0.49 5.10 1.34
N LEU A 79 1.70 4.75 1.78
CA LEU A 79 2.17 4.95 3.14
C LEU A 79 3.58 5.54 3.10
N ASP A 80 3.78 6.66 3.79
CA ASP A 80 5.11 7.12 4.19
C ASP A 80 5.65 6.19 5.28
N THR A 81 6.88 5.71 5.13
CA THR A 81 7.46 4.75 6.09
C THR A 81 8.11 5.42 7.30
N GLU A 82 8.36 6.73 7.27
CA GLU A 82 8.71 7.55 8.44
C GLU A 82 7.44 7.83 9.27
N CYS A 83 6.92 6.81 9.99
CA CYS A 83 5.60 6.89 10.63
C CYS A 83 5.46 6.15 11.98
N ILE A 84 6.57 5.78 12.61
CA ILE A 84 6.59 5.11 13.92
C ILE A 84 7.11 6.09 14.96
N GLU A 85 6.23 6.66 15.78
CA GLU A 85 6.62 7.62 16.82
C GLU A 85 6.33 7.08 18.23
N ASP A 86 5.17 6.46 18.42
CA ASP A 86 4.70 6.02 19.74
C ASP A 86 3.70 4.85 19.65
N HIS A 87 3.35 4.28 20.80
CA HIS A 87 2.30 3.28 20.96
C HIS A 87 1.05 3.58 20.13
N GLY A 88 0.57 2.57 19.40
CA GLY A 88 -0.60 2.66 18.53
C GLY A 88 -0.26 2.77 17.05
N ASP A 89 0.97 3.12 16.67
CA ASP A 89 1.34 3.28 15.26
C ASP A 89 1.34 1.96 14.49
N TYR A 90 2.00 0.93 15.01
CA TYR A 90 1.92 -0.41 14.40
C TYR A 90 0.50 -0.95 14.47
N GLN A 91 -0.23 -0.68 15.56
CA GLN A 91 -1.63 -1.08 15.67
C GLN A 91 -2.48 -0.49 14.54
N ARG A 92 -2.37 0.81 14.28
CA ARG A 92 -3.07 1.53 13.20
C ARG A 92 -2.69 0.96 11.83
N ILE A 93 -1.41 0.72 11.59
CA ILE A 93 -0.90 0.15 10.34
C ILE A 93 -1.47 -1.26 10.11
N ILE A 94 -1.40 -2.15 11.11
CA ILE A 94 -1.94 -3.51 10.99
C ILE A 94 -3.46 -3.47 10.79
N GLN A 95 -4.19 -2.59 11.48
CA GLN A 95 -5.63 -2.41 11.27
C GLN A 95 -5.93 -2.01 9.82
N ARG A 96 -5.17 -1.07 9.24
CA ARG A 96 -5.32 -0.70 7.83
C ARG A 96 -5.00 -1.85 6.89
N LEU A 97 -3.92 -2.60 7.14
CA LEU A 97 -3.60 -3.79 6.35
C LEU A 97 -4.74 -4.82 6.39
N VAL A 98 -5.32 -5.09 7.56
CA VAL A 98 -6.50 -5.97 7.70
C VAL A 98 -7.69 -5.47 6.88
N GLN A 99 -7.94 -4.15 6.84
CA GLN A 99 -9.02 -3.58 6.02
C GLN A 99 -8.84 -3.87 4.52
N LEU A 100 -7.60 -3.80 3.99
CA LEU A 100 -7.30 -4.14 2.59
C LEU A 100 -7.70 -5.58 2.22
N THR A 101 -7.76 -6.48 3.21
CA THR A 101 -8.17 -7.87 2.99
C THR A 101 -9.68 -8.05 2.84
N LYS A 102 -10.46 -6.99 3.05
CA LYS A 102 -11.93 -6.97 2.96
C LYS A 102 -12.59 -8.08 3.77
N GLY A 103 -12.02 -8.34 4.96
CA GLY A 103 -12.52 -9.30 5.94
C GLY A 103 -12.07 -10.75 5.72
N SER A 104 -11.19 -11.01 4.75
CA SER A 104 -10.64 -12.36 4.51
C SER A 104 -9.58 -12.75 5.54
N LEU A 105 -8.73 -11.82 5.98
CA LEU A 105 -7.79 -12.05 7.08
C LEU A 105 -8.51 -11.86 8.42
N LYS A 106 -8.51 -12.92 9.24
CA LYS A 106 -9.13 -12.92 10.57
C LYS A 106 -8.05 -12.81 11.64
N ILE A 107 -7.80 -11.59 12.10
CA ILE A 107 -7.01 -11.32 13.31
C ILE A 107 -7.76 -10.32 14.20
N THR A 108 -7.57 -10.42 15.51
CA THR A 108 -8.22 -9.54 16.51
C THR A 108 -7.21 -9.13 17.58
N GLU A 109 -7.62 -8.24 18.49
CA GLU A 109 -6.80 -7.86 19.67
C GLU A 109 -5.38 -7.42 19.27
N ILE A 110 -5.29 -6.55 18.26
CA ILE A 110 -4.01 -6.01 17.79
C ILE A 110 -3.50 -5.02 18.84
N ASN A 111 -2.31 -5.26 19.35
CA ASN A 111 -1.59 -4.36 20.26
C ASN A 111 -0.16 -4.20 19.79
N ASP A 112 0.44 -3.07 20.11
CA ASP A 112 1.86 -2.81 19.94
C ASP A 112 2.47 -2.28 21.25
N TYR A 113 3.79 -2.26 21.26
CA TYR A 113 4.61 -1.58 22.24
C TYR A 113 5.80 -1.02 21.50
N ILE A 114 6.09 0.25 21.74
CA ILE A 114 7.15 0.99 21.08
C ILE A 114 7.90 1.72 22.19
N ASP A 115 9.17 1.40 22.34
CA ASP A 115 10.13 2.09 23.19
C ASP A 115 11.41 2.24 22.39
N ILE A 116 11.48 3.34 21.63
CA ILE A 116 12.59 3.63 20.70
C ILE A 116 13.89 3.81 21.49
N ASP A 117 13.83 4.49 22.64
CA ASP A 117 15.00 4.76 23.51
C ASP A 117 15.66 3.47 24.03
N ASN A 118 14.86 2.43 24.30
CA ASN A 118 15.34 1.12 24.75
C ASN A 118 15.43 0.07 23.64
N GLU A 119 15.27 0.46 22.36
CA GLU A 119 15.26 -0.43 21.20
C GLU A 119 14.27 -1.61 21.33
N GLU A 120 13.14 -1.39 22.00
CA GLU A 120 12.12 -2.41 22.23
C GLU A 120 10.83 -2.07 21.48
N VAL A 121 10.62 -2.73 20.34
CA VAL A 121 9.37 -2.66 19.59
C VAL A 121 8.83 -4.05 19.37
N TRP A 122 7.55 -4.26 19.66
CA TRP A 122 6.87 -5.50 19.34
C TRP A 122 5.40 -5.27 19.01
N ILE A 123 4.84 -6.23 18.29
CA ILE A 123 3.41 -6.32 18.01
C ILE A 123 2.85 -7.63 18.54
N SER A 124 1.55 -7.64 18.83
CA SER A 124 0.82 -8.85 19.14
C SER A 124 -0.59 -8.80 18.58
N PHE A 125 -1.13 -9.96 18.24
CA PHE A 125 -2.50 -10.10 17.80
C PHE A 125 -2.97 -11.53 17.99
N ASN A 126 -4.28 -11.71 18.01
CA ASN A 126 -4.95 -12.98 18.19
C ASN A 126 -5.34 -13.58 16.83
N ILE A 127 -5.00 -14.85 16.64
CA ILE A 127 -5.40 -15.67 15.50
C ILE A 127 -6.15 -16.89 16.05
N ASN A 128 -7.46 -16.99 15.79
CA ASN A 128 -8.26 -18.15 16.21
C ASN A 128 -8.15 -18.52 17.71
N GLY A 129 -7.99 -17.53 18.59
CA GLY A 129 -7.83 -17.71 20.03
C GLY A 129 -6.38 -17.85 20.52
N GLU A 130 -5.40 -17.90 19.60
CA GLU A 130 -3.98 -17.95 19.93
C GLU A 130 -3.37 -16.55 19.82
N VAL A 131 -2.73 -16.09 20.90
CA VAL A 131 -1.99 -14.83 20.91
C VAL A 131 -0.61 -15.09 20.31
N VAL A 132 -0.30 -14.35 19.24
CA VAL A 132 1.01 -14.34 18.60
C VAL A 132 1.68 -13.00 18.89
N LYS A 133 2.96 -13.04 19.28
CA LYS A 133 3.80 -11.87 19.52
C LYS A 133 5.03 -11.94 18.62
N HIS A 134 5.39 -10.81 18.03
CA HIS A 134 6.58 -10.65 17.20
C HIS A 134 7.32 -9.38 17.61
N ASP A 135 8.62 -9.53 17.86
CA ASP A 135 9.53 -8.40 17.99
C ASP A 135 9.84 -7.83 16.60
N LEU A 136 9.97 -6.51 16.53
CA LEU A 136 10.28 -5.78 15.30
C LEU A 136 11.61 -5.05 15.46
N ARG A 137 12.18 -4.63 14.34
CA ARG A 137 13.37 -3.79 14.33
C ARG A 137 13.01 -2.35 14.68
N VAL A 138 13.91 -1.70 15.41
CA VAL A 138 13.84 -0.27 15.67
C VAL A 138 14.82 0.41 14.72
N GLU A 139 14.30 1.29 13.87
CA GLU A 139 15.08 2.09 12.93
C GLU A 139 14.58 3.54 13.02
N ASP A 140 14.91 4.23 14.12
CA ASP A 140 14.37 5.56 14.45
C ASP A 140 12.82 5.58 14.32
N ASP A 141 12.29 6.45 13.45
CA ASP A 141 10.87 6.60 13.15
C ASP A 141 10.37 5.77 11.96
N TRP A 142 11.20 4.86 11.46
CA TRP A 142 10.91 4.06 10.27
C TRP A 142 10.14 2.78 10.59
N LEU A 143 9.20 2.47 9.71
CA LEU A 143 8.45 1.23 9.71
C LEU A 143 9.33 0.01 9.38
N ASP A 144 9.33 -1.00 10.26
CA ASP A 144 9.89 -2.32 9.94
C ASP A 144 8.97 -3.06 8.95
N LEU A 145 9.36 -3.06 7.67
CA LEU A 145 8.64 -3.72 6.59
C LEU A 145 8.52 -5.25 6.76
N SER A 146 9.26 -5.85 7.70
CA SER A 146 9.08 -7.27 8.05
C SER A 146 7.65 -7.59 8.50
N ILE A 147 6.88 -6.58 8.93
CA ILE A 147 5.45 -6.70 9.25
C ILE A 147 4.64 -7.32 8.11
N LEU A 148 4.94 -6.98 6.85
CA LEU A 148 4.24 -7.56 5.70
C LEU A 148 4.55 -9.05 5.56
N GLY A 149 5.79 -9.46 5.85
CA GLY A 149 6.21 -10.85 5.89
C GLY A 149 5.54 -11.64 7.02
N ILE A 150 5.45 -11.05 8.21
CA ILE A 150 4.75 -11.61 9.37
C ILE A 150 3.28 -11.87 9.01
N LEU A 151 2.57 -10.87 8.49
CA LEU A 151 1.17 -11.02 8.10
C LEU A 151 0.99 -11.99 6.93
N ASN A 152 1.90 -12.01 5.95
CA ASN A 152 1.88 -13.00 4.88
C ASN A 152 2.05 -14.45 5.39
N SER A 153 2.78 -14.65 6.48
CA SER A 153 2.86 -15.97 7.13
C SER A 153 1.50 -16.39 7.71
N VAL A 154 0.73 -15.44 8.26
CA VAL A 154 -0.61 -15.68 8.79
C VAL A 154 -1.60 -15.98 7.66
N VAL A 155 -1.57 -15.16 6.60
CA VAL A 155 -2.34 -15.35 5.37
C VAL A 155 -2.12 -16.76 4.81
N THR A 156 -0.86 -17.21 4.77
CA THR A 156 -0.49 -18.56 4.32
C THR A 156 -1.08 -19.64 5.24
N LYS A 157 -0.99 -19.47 6.57
CA LYS A 157 -1.60 -20.40 7.55
C LYS A 157 -3.12 -20.47 7.43
N GLN A 158 -3.79 -19.38 7.04
CA GLN A 158 -5.22 -19.33 6.79
C GLN A 158 -5.62 -19.78 5.37
N ASN A 159 -4.66 -20.22 4.53
CA ASN A 159 -4.87 -20.69 3.16
C ASN A 159 -5.61 -19.69 2.26
N LEU A 160 -5.29 -18.40 2.40
CA LEU A 160 -5.88 -17.37 1.54
C LEU A 160 -5.16 -17.34 0.18
N GLU A 161 -5.92 -17.09 -0.89
CA GLU A 161 -5.40 -17.06 -2.28
C GLU A 161 -4.60 -15.79 -2.59
N LYS A 162 -4.80 -14.74 -1.81
CA LYS A 162 -4.16 -13.43 -1.94
C LYS A 162 -3.15 -13.24 -0.83
N LYS A 163 -2.17 -12.38 -1.05
CA LYS A 163 -1.19 -11.96 -0.04
C LYS A 163 -0.88 -10.47 -0.20
N TYR A 164 -0.21 -9.89 0.79
CA TYR A 164 0.30 -8.52 0.68
C TYR A 164 1.47 -8.50 -0.29
N TYR A 165 1.43 -7.52 -1.18
CA TYR A 165 2.53 -7.12 -2.04
C TYR A 165 2.78 -5.63 -1.82
N TYR A 166 4.02 -5.20 -1.97
CA TYR A 166 4.35 -3.78 -1.86
C TYR A 166 5.35 -3.35 -2.93
N ALA A 167 5.34 -2.06 -3.25
CA ALA A 167 6.27 -1.44 -4.17
C ALA A 167 6.88 -0.20 -3.52
N VAL A 168 8.20 -0.07 -3.58
CA VAL A 168 8.95 1.04 -2.97
C VAL A 168 9.00 2.25 -3.91
N LEU A 169 8.69 3.43 -3.38
CA LEU A 169 8.63 4.73 -4.06
C LEU A 169 9.69 5.72 -3.53
N GLY A 170 10.77 5.23 -2.91
CA GLY A 170 11.70 6.04 -2.15
C GLY A 170 11.50 5.76 -0.68
N GLN A 171 11.12 6.79 0.09
CA GLN A 171 10.71 6.63 1.49
C GLN A 171 9.27 6.09 1.63
N ASP A 172 8.46 6.25 0.59
CA ASP A 172 7.09 5.76 0.59
C ASP A 172 6.99 4.33 0.04
N ILE A 173 5.88 3.67 0.36
CA ILE A 173 5.49 2.40 -0.26
C ILE A 173 4.03 2.43 -0.72
N LEU A 174 3.75 1.66 -1.77
CA LEU A 174 2.39 1.22 -2.10
C LEU A 174 2.20 -0.21 -1.62
N ILE A 175 1.07 -0.48 -0.97
CA ILE A 175 0.73 -1.79 -0.43
C ILE A 175 -0.64 -2.21 -0.97
N GLY A 176 -0.77 -3.48 -1.35
CA GLY A 176 -2.07 -4.05 -1.71
C GLY A 176 -2.16 -5.53 -1.41
N PHE A 177 -3.39 -6.02 -1.27
CA PHE A 177 -3.68 -7.43 -0.97
C PHE A 177 -4.24 -8.13 -2.22
N TYR A 178 -3.38 -8.83 -2.93
CA TYR A 178 -3.64 -9.25 -4.32
C TYR A 178 -3.39 -10.73 -4.55
N ALA A 179 -4.05 -11.27 -5.58
CA ALA A 179 -3.65 -12.54 -6.18
C ALA A 179 -2.43 -12.32 -7.07
N GLU A 180 -1.61 -13.35 -7.26
CA GLU A 180 -0.38 -13.26 -8.07
C GLU A 180 -0.66 -12.78 -9.52
N GLU A 181 -1.77 -13.22 -10.12
CA GLU A 181 -2.15 -12.78 -11.48
C GLU A 181 -2.43 -11.26 -11.53
N GLN A 182 -3.06 -10.70 -10.49
CA GLN A 182 -3.31 -9.25 -10.43
C GLN A 182 -1.98 -8.49 -10.39
N VAL A 183 -1.04 -8.93 -9.56
CA VAL A 183 0.31 -8.33 -9.46
C VAL A 183 1.04 -8.41 -10.80
N ARG A 184 0.98 -9.55 -11.49
CA ARG A 184 1.56 -9.69 -12.84
C ARG A 184 0.94 -8.73 -13.86
N LYS A 185 -0.34 -8.38 -13.74
CA LYS A 185 -0.99 -7.38 -14.59
C LYS A 185 -0.52 -5.97 -14.22
N ILE A 186 -0.50 -5.63 -12.93
CA ILE A 186 -0.03 -4.32 -12.44
C ILE A 186 1.42 -4.07 -12.88
N ASN A 187 2.33 -5.01 -12.61
CA ASN A 187 3.75 -4.92 -12.95
C ASN A 187 4.05 -4.84 -14.45
N LYS A 188 3.08 -5.13 -15.34
CA LYS A 188 3.21 -4.89 -16.78
C LYS A 188 2.88 -3.45 -17.19
N LEU A 189 2.12 -2.74 -16.37
CA LEU A 189 1.67 -1.36 -16.61
C LEU A 189 2.69 -0.34 -16.07
N ILE A 190 3.23 -0.60 -14.88
CA ILE A 190 4.22 0.26 -14.22
C ILE A 190 5.64 -0.09 -14.70
N THR A 191 6.51 0.93 -14.80
CA THR A 191 7.89 0.75 -15.30
C THR A 191 8.97 1.29 -14.38
N LYS A 192 8.60 2.05 -13.35
CA LYS A 192 9.52 2.71 -12.41
C LYS A 192 9.56 2.02 -11.04
N ILE A 193 8.47 1.35 -10.69
CA ILE A 193 8.30 0.61 -9.45
C ILE A 193 7.88 -0.83 -9.76
N HIS A 194 7.97 -1.70 -8.76
CA HIS A 194 7.63 -3.11 -8.89
C HIS A 194 7.01 -3.60 -7.59
N PHE A 195 5.86 -4.28 -7.69
CA PHE A 195 5.25 -4.97 -6.55
C PHE A 195 5.91 -6.34 -6.35
N GLU A 196 6.42 -6.60 -5.15
CA GLU A 196 7.04 -7.87 -4.71
C GLU A 196 6.34 -8.52 -3.51
#